data_AF-A0A7K4AP60-F1
#
_entry.id   AF-A0A7K4AP60-F1
#
_cell.length_a   1.000
_cell.length_b   1.000
_cell.length_c   1.000
_cell.angle_alpha   90.00
_cell.angle_beta   90.00
_cell.angle_gamma   90.00
#
_symmetry.space_group_name_H-M   'P 1'
#
loop_
_entity.id
_entity.type
_entity.pdbx_description
1 polymer ?
#
loop_
_entity_poly.entity_id
_entity_poly.type
_entity_poly.pdbx_seq_one_letter_code
_entity_poly.pdbx_strand_id
1 'polypeptide(L)'
;MFSRLMGRKSRGPVRRDTCLFAALAGASLVCAWAVGIFVDQRDLIYSIILPTSYLLLGMLIKYGDQAFDANVYSQHNAIALALPGGLWMGAIMLYDAGTTMIFVGLLIGLLVAHKYDNGSFQLAFIVAMAMGVAALLMRDSLSVLGIASVIILAVLDEKIDSLPVDENTVISKLFHQRPMLKIGVLILCVAGMLPSFMYLFAFLSFDFGYSLVDVVSTSRSYDG
;
A
#
# COMPACT_ATOMS: atom_id res chain seq x y z
N MET A 1 45.52 -15.12 16.10
CA MET A 1 44.76 -16.23 15.46
C MET A 1 43.40 -16.42 16.16
N PHE A 2 42.57 -15.37 16.27
CA PHE A 2 41.24 -15.43 16.89
C PHE A 2 40.37 -14.22 16.46
N SER A 3 40.30 -13.93 15.16
CA SER A 3 39.49 -12.81 14.63
C SER A 3 38.70 -13.18 13.35
N ARG A 4 38.15 -14.40 13.30
CA ARG A 4 37.35 -14.89 12.15
C ARG A 4 36.05 -15.62 12.54
N LEU A 5 35.46 -15.30 13.69
CA LEU A 5 34.21 -15.94 14.15
C LEU A 5 33.18 -14.95 14.73
N MET A 6 32.98 -13.82 14.07
CA MET A 6 31.76 -13.02 14.17
C MET A 6 31.45 -12.52 12.76
N GLY A 7 30.32 -12.73 12.13
CA GLY A 7 29.14 -13.51 12.43
C GLY A 7 28.38 -13.54 11.11
N ARG A 8 28.22 -14.71 10.50
CA ARG A 8 27.25 -14.90 9.42
C ARG A 8 25.86 -14.72 10.03
N LYS A 9 25.41 -13.47 10.20
CA LYS A 9 24.01 -13.16 10.54
C LYS A 9 23.19 -13.77 9.39
N SER A 10 22.36 -14.74 9.71
CA SER A 10 21.79 -15.67 8.72
C SER A 10 21.07 -14.91 7.62
N ARG A 11 21.43 -15.14 6.35
CA ARG A 11 20.67 -14.68 5.18
C ARG A 11 19.34 -15.43 4.98
N GLY A 12 19.07 -16.45 5.80
CA GLY A 12 17.91 -17.34 5.71
C GLY A 12 16.53 -16.68 5.98
N PRO A 13 16.33 -15.94 7.08
CA PRO A 13 15.04 -15.33 7.41
C PRO A 13 14.65 -14.25 6.41
N VAL A 14 15.58 -13.39 5.99
CA VAL A 14 15.31 -12.30 5.05
C VAL A 14 14.88 -12.84 3.68
N ARG A 15 15.59 -13.83 3.13
CA ARG A 15 15.22 -14.47 1.87
C ARG A 15 13.85 -15.16 1.94
N ARG A 16 13.54 -15.79 3.08
CA ARG A 16 12.23 -16.42 3.31
C ARG A 16 11.11 -15.39 3.33
N ASP A 17 11.31 -14.29 4.04
CA ASP A 17 10.32 -13.21 4.18
C ASP A 17 10.07 -12.53 2.82
N THR A 18 11.12 -12.27 2.02
CA THR A 18 10.97 -11.76 0.64
C THR A 18 10.15 -12.70 -0.24
N CYS A 19 10.46 -14.00 -0.22
CA CYS A 19 9.70 -14.98 -1.01
C CYS A 19 8.24 -15.06 -0.55
N LEU A 20 7.98 -14.97 0.75
CA LEU A 20 6.63 -14.99 1.29
C LEU A 20 5.81 -13.77 0.84
N PHE A 21 6.31 -12.55 1.03
CA PHE A 21 5.58 -11.35 0.62
C PHE A 21 5.40 -11.27 -0.90
N ALA A 22 6.37 -11.73 -1.68
CA ALA A 22 6.21 -11.85 -3.13
C ALA A 22 5.11 -12.85 -3.51
N ALA A 23 5.04 -14.00 -2.83
CA ALA A 23 4.00 -14.99 -3.05
C ALA A 23 2.62 -14.46 -2.62
N LEU A 24 2.53 -13.76 -1.48
CA LEU A 24 1.29 -13.16 -1.00
C LEU A 24 0.78 -12.06 -1.94
N ALA A 25 1.67 -11.16 -2.38
CA ALA A 25 1.34 -10.11 -3.35
C ALA A 25 0.89 -10.70 -4.70
N GLY A 26 1.58 -11.73 -5.18
CA GLY A 26 1.19 -12.43 -6.40
C GLY A 26 -0.14 -13.16 -6.27
N ALA A 27 -0.36 -13.86 -5.15
CA ALA A 27 -1.60 -14.58 -4.88
C ALA A 27 -2.79 -13.62 -4.76
N SER A 28 -2.65 -12.51 -4.03
CA SER A 28 -3.71 -11.50 -3.93
C SER A 28 -4.00 -10.85 -5.28
N LEU A 29 -2.98 -10.62 -6.12
CA LEU A 29 -3.17 -10.06 -7.46
C LEU A 29 -3.96 -11.01 -8.36
N VAL A 30 -3.59 -12.30 -8.37
CA VAL A 30 -4.30 -13.33 -9.14
C VAL A 30 -5.74 -13.49 -8.64
N CYS A 31 -5.97 -13.46 -7.33
CA CYS A 31 -7.32 -13.48 -6.76
C CYS A 31 -8.13 -12.26 -7.21
N ALA A 32 -7.53 -11.05 -7.23
CA ALA A 32 -8.21 -9.85 -7.69
C ALA A 32 -8.62 -9.97 -9.17
N TRP A 33 -7.72 -10.47 -10.03
CA TRP A 33 -8.03 -10.73 -11.43
C TRP A 33 -9.14 -11.76 -11.59
N ALA A 34 -9.07 -12.86 -10.84
CA ALA A 34 -10.06 -13.92 -10.89
C ALA A 34 -11.46 -13.41 -10.47
N VAL A 35 -11.54 -12.61 -9.40
CA VAL A 35 -12.80 -12.00 -8.97
C VAL A 35 -13.33 -11.04 -10.04
N GLY A 36 -12.50 -10.13 -10.55
CA GLY A 36 -12.93 -9.17 -11.58
C GLY A 36 -13.44 -9.84 -12.86
N ILE A 37 -12.74 -10.88 -13.33
CA ILE A 37 -13.05 -11.58 -14.59
C ILE A 37 -14.21 -12.55 -14.43
N PHE A 38 -14.18 -13.42 -13.40
CA PHE A 38 -15.12 -14.54 -13.31
C PHE A 38 -16.34 -14.25 -12.43
N VAL A 39 -16.20 -13.43 -11.39
CA VAL A 39 -17.29 -13.14 -10.46
C VAL A 39 -18.04 -11.89 -10.90
N ASP A 40 -17.32 -10.79 -11.09
CA ASP A 40 -17.94 -9.51 -11.43
C ASP A 40 -18.22 -9.34 -12.93
N GLN A 41 -17.66 -10.23 -13.76
CA GLN A 41 -17.76 -10.23 -15.23
C GLN A 41 -17.44 -8.85 -15.83
N ARG A 42 -16.46 -8.15 -15.25
CA ARG A 42 -15.99 -6.84 -15.74
C ARG A 42 -15.09 -7.02 -16.95
N ASP A 43 -14.86 -5.92 -17.65
CA ASP A 43 -13.91 -5.90 -18.76
C ASP A 43 -12.55 -6.44 -18.32
N LEU A 44 -11.92 -7.25 -19.19
CA LEU A 44 -10.63 -7.86 -18.92
C LEU A 44 -9.55 -6.81 -18.59
N ILE A 45 -9.57 -5.71 -19.36
CA ILE A 45 -8.62 -4.59 -19.20
C ILE A 45 -8.78 -3.96 -17.80
N TYR A 46 -10.02 -3.69 -17.40
CA TYR A 46 -10.33 -3.12 -16.08
C TYR A 46 -9.86 -4.05 -14.95
N SER A 47 -10.19 -5.35 -15.07
CA SER A 47 -9.89 -6.37 -14.08
C SER A 47 -8.40 -6.61 -13.89
N ILE A 48 -7.58 -6.34 -14.91
CA ILE A 48 -6.12 -6.49 -14.83
C ILE A 48 -5.46 -5.19 -14.37
N ILE A 49 -5.79 -4.05 -15.00
CA ILE A 49 -5.10 -2.78 -14.79
C ILE A 49 -5.31 -2.28 -13.36
N LEU A 50 -6.52 -2.36 -12.82
CA LEU A 50 -6.83 -1.76 -11.53
C LEU A 50 -6.08 -2.47 -10.38
N PRO A 51 -6.15 -3.81 -10.22
CA PRO A 51 -5.37 -4.50 -9.19
C PRO A 51 -3.86 -4.40 -9.38
N THR A 52 -3.38 -4.40 -10.64
CA THR A 52 -1.94 -4.23 -10.92
C THR A 52 -1.46 -2.84 -10.52
N SER A 53 -2.27 -1.81 -10.75
CA SER A 53 -1.97 -0.43 -10.33
C SER A 53 -1.85 -0.35 -8.81
N TYR A 54 -2.73 -1.03 -8.06
CA TYR A 54 -2.63 -1.10 -6.60
C TYR A 54 -1.30 -1.71 -6.14
N LEU A 55 -0.91 -2.87 -6.69
CA LEU A 55 0.38 -3.49 -6.36
C LEU A 55 1.56 -2.55 -6.61
N LEU A 56 1.61 -1.96 -7.81
CA LEU A 56 2.71 -1.10 -8.22
C LEU A 56 2.78 0.20 -7.43
N LEU A 57 1.64 0.82 -7.11
CA LEU A 57 1.58 2.00 -6.25
C LEU A 57 2.04 1.70 -4.83
N GLY A 58 1.68 0.54 -4.27
CA GLY A 58 2.16 0.11 -2.95
C GLY A 58 3.68 -0.02 -2.90
N MET A 59 4.26 -0.68 -3.91
CA MET A 59 5.72 -0.78 -4.06
C MET A 59 6.38 0.58 -4.26
N LEU A 60 5.80 1.45 -5.09
CA LEU A 60 6.34 2.77 -5.41
C LEU A 60 6.40 3.69 -4.20
N ILE A 61 5.33 3.70 -3.40
CA ILE A 61 5.26 4.49 -2.17
C ILE A 61 6.33 4.03 -1.19
N LYS A 62 6.48 2.71 -0.96
CA LYS A 62 7.51 2.22 -0.04
C LYS A 62 8.93 2.41 -0.56
N TYR A 63 9.12 2.31 -1.86
CA TYR A 63 10.42 2.61 -2.48
C TYR A 63 10.82 4.06 -2.19
N GLY A 64 9.89 4.99 -2.32
CA GLY A 64 10.12 6.40 -2.00
C GLY A 64 10.43 6.64 -0.54
N ASP A 65 9.60 6.10 0.36
CA ASP A 65 9.78 6.13 1.82
C ASP A 65 11.20 5.69 2.22
N GLN A 66 11.63 4.53 1.74
CA GLN A 66 12.96 3.95 2.03
C GLN A 66 14.13 4.73 1.39
N ALA A 67 13.89 5.49 0.32
CA ALA A 67 14.91 6.35 -0.29
C ALA A 67 15.23 7.57 0.58
N PHE A 68 14.24 8.13 1.29
CA PHE A 68 14.41 9.31 2.12
C PHE A 68 14.73 8.98 3.58
N ASP A 69 14.05 7.99 4.16
CA ASP A 69 14.17 7.70 5.60
C ASP A 69 15.43 6.90 5.91
N ALA A 70 15.69 5.85 5.11
CA ALA A 70 16.80 4.92 5.34
C ALA A 70 17.99 5.13 4.39
N ASN A 71 17.89 6.05 3.42
CA ASN A 71 18.90 6.30 2.38
C ASN A 71 19.36 5.03 1.63
N VAL A 72 18.51 4.01 1.52
CA VAL A 72 18.83 2.73 0.87
C VAL A 72 18.77 2.85 -0.66
N TYR A 73 17.93 3.75 -1.16
CA TYR A 73 17.72 4.00 -2.58
C TYR A 73 18.11 5.42 -2.98
N SER A 74 18.30 5.66 -4.28
CA SER A 74 18.60 7.00 -4.79
C SER A 74 17.40 7.92 -4.63
N GLN A 75 17.58 8.99 -3.83
CA GLN A 75 16.61 10.06 -3.66
C GLN A 75 16.23 10.72 -5.00
N HIS A 76 17.18 10.87 -5.93
CA HIS A 76 16.90 11.46 -7.26
C HIS A 76 15.86 10.64 -8.02
N ASN A 77 15.99 9.31 -7.99
CA ASN A 77 15.02 8.43 -8.64
C ASN A 77 13.68 8.43 -7.92
N ALA A 78 13.68 8.49 -6.59
CA ALA A 78 12.46 8.59 -5.80
C ALA A 78 11.68 9.88 -6.12
N ILE A 79 12.36 11.02 -6.22
CA ILE A 79 11.77 12.31 -6.62
C ILE A 79 11.20 12.23 -8.03
N ALA A 80 11.97 11.70 -8.98
CA ALA A 80 11.55 11.58 -10.37
C ALA A 80 10.29 10.69 -10.52
N LEU A 81 10.15 9.68 -9.67
CA LEU A 81 9.02 8.75 -9.66
C LEU A 81 7.82 9.22 -8.83
N ALA A 82 8.02 10.14 -7.86
CA ALA A 82 6.96 10.60 -6.98
C ALA A 82 5.82 11.27 -7.76
N LEU A 83 6.12 12.23 -8.65
CA LEU A 83 5.10 12.94 -9.41
C LEU A 83 4.30 12.03 -10.36
N PRO A 84 4.93 11.18 -11.19
CA PRO A 84 4.21 10.16 -11.97
C PRO A 84 3.36 9.23 -11.10
N GLY A 85 3.86 8.83 -9.92
CA GLY A 85 3.12 8.01 -8.97
C GLY A 85 1.87 8.69 -8.43
N GLY A 86 1.98 9.96 -8.03
CA GLY A 86 0.86 10.77 -7.57
C GLY A 86 -0.19 11.00 -8.67
N LEU A 87 0.25 11.29 -9.90
CA LEU A 87 -0.63 11.41 -11.06
C LEU A 87 -1.33 10.08 -11.40
N TRP A 88 -0.61 8.97 -11.35
CA TRP A 88 -1.19 7.64 -11.60
C TRP A 88 -2.24 7.32 -10.54
N MET A 89 -1.91 7.48 -9.25
CA MET A 89 -2.87 7.29 -8.16
C MET A 89 -4.12 8.17 -8.34
N GLY A 90 -3.94 9.46 -8.61
CA GLY A 90 -5.05 10.37 -8.87
C GLY A 90 -5.89 9.98 -10.09
N ALA A 91 -5.26 9.50 -11.16
CA ALA A 91 -5.95 9.08 -12.37
C ALA A 91 -6.84 7.85 -12.15
N ILE A 92 -6.36 6.84 -11.40
CA ILE A 92 -7.19 5.66 -11.08
C ILE A 92 -8.34 6.01 -10.13
N MET A 93 -8.17 7.00 -9.25
CA MET A 93 -9.26 7.52 -8.43
C MET A 93 -10.30 8.20 -9.32
N LEU A 94 -9.89 9.10 -10.21
CA LEU A 94 -10.82 9.72 -11.17
C LEU A 94 -11.58 8.69 -12.01
N TYR A 95 -10.95 7.57 -12.34
CA TYR A 95 -11.56 6.50 -13.14
C TYR A 95 -12.52 5.61 -12.34
N ASP A 96 -12.20 5.26 -11.09
CA ASP A 96 -12.95 4.27 -10.30
C ASP A 96 -13.43 4.77 -8.92
N ALA A 97 -14.70 4.50 -8.61
CA ALA A 97 -15.37 4.97 -7.41
C ALA A 97 -14.89 4.27 -6.13
N GLY A 98 -14.72 2.93 -6.15
CA GLY A 98 -14.21 2.18 -4.99
C GLY A 98 -12.78 2.58 -4.67
N THR A 99 -11.97 2.79 -5.71
CA THR A 99 -10.60 3.28 -5.62
C THR A 99 -10.53 4.68 -5.03
N THR A 100 -11.42 5.58 -5.45
CA THR A 100 -11.56 6.92 -4.84
C THR A 100 -11.85 6.80 -3.34
N MET A 101 -12.83 5.99 -2.97
CA MET A 101 -13.23 5.82 -1.57
C MET A 101 -12.05 5.37 -0.70
N ILE A 102 -11.30 4.36 -1.16
CA ILE A 102 -10.16 3.81 -0.43
C ILE A 102 -9.01 4.81 -0.37
N PHE A 103 -8.54 5.34 -1.50
CA PHE A 103 -7.35 6.19 -1.50
C PHE A 103 -7.61 7.58 -0.92
N VAL A 104 -8.78 8.20 -1.13
CA VAL A 104 -9.08 9.48 -0.47
C VAL A 104 -9.09 9.29 1.04
N GLY A 105 -9.78 8.25 1.53
CA GLY A 105 -9.84 7.98 2.95
C GLY A 105 -8.46 7.72 3.55
N LEU A 106 -7.64 6.94 2.86
CA LEU A 106 -6.26 6.65 3.25
C LEU A 106 -5.38 7.90 3.25
N LEU A 107 -5.42 8.73 2.20
CA LEU A 107 -4.62 9.95 2.10
C LEU A 107 -5.00 10.95 3.20
N ILE A 108 -6.30 11.18 3.45
CA ILE A 108 -6.76 12.05 4.53
C ILE A 108 -6.35 11.48 5.89
N GLY A 109 -6.51 10.17 6.12
CA GLY A 109 -6.11 9.53 7.36
C GLY A 109 -4.62 9.70 7.66
N LEU A 110 -3.77 9.52 6.65
CA LEU A 110 -2.32 9.73 6.78
C LEU A 110 -1.95 11.21 6.97
N LEU A 111 -2.69 12.14 6.36
CA LEU A 111 -2.51 13.58 6.58
C LEU A 111 -2.82 13.96 8.03
N VAL A 112 -3.93 13.46 8.58
CA VAL A 112 -4.33 13.67 9.98
C VAL A 112 -3.27 13.10 10.92
N ALA A 113 -2.65 11.99 10.56
CA ALA A 113 -1.61 11.36 11.35
C ALA A 113 -0.19 11.99 11.18
N HIS A 114 -0.05 13.03 10.35
CA HIS A 114 1.19 13.81 10.16
C HIS A 114 2.42 12.99 9.71
N LYS A 115 2.24 11.91 8.93
CA LYS A 115 3.36 11.03 8.51
C LYS A 115 4.26 11.60 7.39
N TYR A 116 3.84 12.68 6.69
CA TYR A 116 4.54 13.19 5.50
C TYR A 116 5.36 14.47 5.76
N ASP A 117 6.60 14.32 6.22
CA ASP A 117 7.50 15.47 6.47
C ASP A 117 8.43 15.82 5.28
N ASN A 118 8.50 14.97 4.26
CA ASN A 118 9.43 15.15 3.13
C ASN A 118 8.82 15.95 1.96
N GLY A 119 9.37 17.14 1.69
CA GLY A 119 8.83 18.12 0.72
C GLY A 119 8.64 17.63 -0.72
N SER A 120 9.46 16.69 -1.22
CA SER A 120 9.27 16.15 -2.58
C SER A 120 8.13 15.14 -2.66
N PHE A 121 7.87 14.38 -1.59
CA PHE A 121 6.74 13.46 -1.50
C PHE A 121 5.43 14.22 -1.26
N GLN A 122 5.50 15.39 -0.63
CA GLN A 122 4.34 16.27 -0.45
C GLN A 122 3.76 16.71 -1.80
N LEU A 123 4.57 17.00 -2.83
CA LEU A 123 4.03 17.38 -4.14
C LEU A 123 3.19 16.26 -4.76
N ALA A 124 3.70 15.02 -4.75
CA ALA A 124 2.97 13.85 -5.25
C ALA A 124 1.69 13.59 -4.46
N PHE A 125 1.76 13.72 -3.13
CA PHE A 125 0.61 13.61 -2.23
C PHE A 125 -0.44 14.68 -2.54
N ILE A 126 -0.03 15.95 -2.70
CA ILE A 126 -0.93 17.08 -3.03
C ILE A 126 -1.61 16.83 -4.37
N VAL A 127 -0.87 16.37 -5.39
CA VAL A 127 -1.44 16.07 -6.71
C VAL A 127 -2.47 14.94 -6.61
N ALA A 128 -2.13 13.83 -5.96
CA ALA A 128 -3.06 12.72 -5.74
C ALA A 128 -4.30 13.16 -4.95
N MET A 129 -4.11 13.96 -3.90
CA MET A 129 -5.19 14.49 -3.07
C MET A 129 -6.10 15.45 -3.85
N ALA A 130 -5.55 16.36 -4.64
CA ALA A 130 -6.31 17.28 -5.47
C ALA A 130 -7.16 16.54 -6.51
N MET A 131 -6.59 15.54 -7.18
CA MET A 131 -7.31 14.67 -8.11
C MET A 131 -8.36 13.81 -7.38
N GLY A 132 -8.07 13.36 -6.17
CA GLY A 132 -9.03 12.66 -5.33
C GLY A 132 -10.22 13.52 -4.92
N VAL A 133 -9.99 14.78 -4.53
CA VAL A 133 -11.06 15.75 -4.26
C VAL A 133 -11.87 16.01 -5.53
N ALA A 134 -11.23 16.19 -6.68
CA ALA A 134 -11.94 16.30 -7.95
C ALA A 134 -12.81 15.05 -8.23
N ALA A 135 -12.29 13.84 -7.97
CA ALA A 135 -13.04 12.61 -8.11
C ALA A 135 -14.27 12.55 -7.18
N LEU A 136 -14.17 13.07 -5.95
CA LEU A 136 -15.30 13.20 -5.03
C LEU A 136 -16.37 14.16 -5.58
N LEU A 137 -15.97 15.32 -6.09
CA LEU A 137 -16.89 16.34 -6.59
C LEU A 137 -17.61 15.91 -7.88
N MET A 138 -17.00 15.02 -8.66
CA MET A 138 -17.56 14.51 -9.92
C MET A 138 -18.53 13.33 -9.72
N ARG A 139 -18.66 12.79 -8.51
CA ARG A 139 -19.38 11.52 -8.26
C ARG A 139 -20.46 11.68 -7.20
N ASP A 140 -21.71 11.52 -7.62
CA ASP A 140 -22.88 11.63 -6.73
C ASP A 140 -23.13 10.38 -5.86
N SER A 141 -22.55 9.23 -6.21
CA SER A 141 -22.86 7.93 -5.61
C SER A 141 -21.85 7.43 -4.57
N LEU A 142 -20.88 8.25 -4.17
CA LEU A 142 -19.88 7.83 -3.20
C LEU A 142 -20.43 7.84 -1.78
N SER A 143 -20.27 6.70 -1.09
CA SER A 143 -20.66 6.60 0.31
C SER A 143 -19.71 7.42 1.19
N VAL A 144 -20.20 8.56 1.69
CA VAL A 144 -19.49 9.41 2.67
C VAL A 144 -19.12 8.60 3.91
N LEU A 145 -20.01 7.71 4.36
CA LEU A 145 -19.76 6.82 5.49
C LEU A 145 -18.58 5.86 5.20
N GLY A 146 -18.46 5.40 3.95
CA GLY A 146 -17.37 4.52 3.53
C GLY A 146 -16.03 5.25 3.62
N ILE A 147 -15.95 6.46 3.08
CA ILE A 147 -14.75 7.31 3.16
C ILE A 147 -14.40 7.59 4.63
N ALA A 148 -15.37 8.01 5.44
CA ALA A 148 -15.16 8.30 6.86
C ALA A 148 -14.62 7.07 7.62
N SER A 149 -15.15 5.87 7.32
CA SER A 149 -14.63 4.64 7.94
C SER A 149 -13.18 4.37 7.56
N VAL A 150 -12.80 4.55 6.29
CA VAL A 150 -11.42 4.36 5.83
C VAL A 150 -10.49 5.37 6.51
N ILE A 151 -10.91 6.64 6.67
CA ILE A 151 -10.12 7.65 7.39
C ILE A 151 -9.85 7.20 8.82
N ILE A 152 -10.90 6.81 9.56
CA ILE A 152 -10.79 6.39 10.96
C ILE A 152 -9.83 5.20 11.06
N LEU A 153 -10.01 4.19 10.21
CA LEU A 153 -9.19 2.98 10.21
C LEU A 153 -7.72 3.28 9.85
N ALA A 154 -7.48 4.16 8.89
CA ALA A 154 -6.12 4.58 8.54
C ALA A 154 -5.43 5.31 9.71
N VAL A 155 -6.15 6.17 10.44
CA VAL A 155 -5.62 6.83 11.64
C VAL A 155 -5.37 5.83 12.77
N LEU A 156 -6.25 4.83 12.95
CA LEU A 156 -6.06 3.78 13.94
C LEU A 156 -4.85 2.91 13.60
N ASP A 157 -4.68 2.55 12.34
CA ASP A 157 -3.51 1.80 11.88
C ASP A 157 -2.21 2.54 12.17
N GLU A 158 -2.16 3.86 11.98
CA GLU A 158 -0.96 4.63 12.32
C GLU A 158 -0.67 4.62 13.83
N LYS A 159 -1.71 4.68 14.67
CA LYS A 159 -1.54 4.56 16.13
C LYS A 159 -1.03 3.17 16.52
N ILE A 160 -1.52 2.11 15.87
CA ILE A 160 -1.05 0.74 16.12
C ILE A 160 0.41 0.59 15.65
N ASP A 161 0.75 1.16 14.49
CA ASP A 161 2.11 1.13 13.93
C ASP A 161 3.14 1.73 14.90
N SER A 162 2.74 2.74 15.68
CA SER A 162 3.59 3.40 16.69
C SER A 162 3.85 2.58 17.97
N LEU A 163 3.12 1.47 18.17
CA LEU A 163 3.30 0.63 19.36
C LEU A 163 4.52 -0.27 19.21
N PRO A 164 5.31 -0.48 20.28
CA PRO A 164 6.47 -1.37 20.23
C PRO A 164 6.03 -2.82 20.06
N VAL A 165 6.46 -3.46 18.97
CA VAL A 165 6.17 -4.87 18.66
C VAL A 165 7.46 -5.64 18.42
N ASP A 166 7.48 -6.90 18.87
CA ASP A 166 8.60 -7.82 18.64
C ASP A 166 8.63 -8.24 17.15
N GLU A 167 9.43 -7.55 16.34
CA GLU A 167 9.53 -7.73 14.88
C GLU A 167 10.16 -9.07 14.44
N ASN A 168 10.53 -9.93 15.40
CA ASN A 168 11.24 -11.18 15.14
C ASN A 168 10.38 -12.26 14.46
N THR A 169 9.05 -12.08 14.39
CA THR A 169 8.15 -13.08 13.81
C THR A 169 7.49 -12.57 12.54
N VAL A 170 7.42 -13.42 11.52
CA VAL A 170 6.75 -13.10 10.25
C VAL A 170 5.27 -12.74 10.47
N ILE A 171 4.63 -13.40 11.43
CA ILE A 171 3.24 -13.14 11.82
C ILE A 171 3.11 -11.73 12.41
N SER A 172 4.07 -11.27 13.24
CA SER A 172 4.02 -9.91 13.77
C SER A 172 4.14 -8.89 12.64
N LYS A 173 5.06 -9.07 11.69
CA LYS A 173 5.16 -8.20 10.51
C LYS A 173 3.87 -8.15 9.67
N LEU A 174 3.23 -9.30 9.44
CA LEU A 174 2.00 -9.39 8.63
C LEU A 174 0.80 -8.68 9.27
N PHE A 175 0.67 -8.79 10.59
CA PHE A 175 -0.43 -8.22 11.36
C PHE A 175 -0.14 -6.81 11.87
N HIS A 176 1.12 -6.39 11.93
CA HIS A 176 1.48 -5.03 12.31
C HIS A 176 1.22 -4.04 11.20
N GLN A 177 1.48 -4.43 9.94
CA GLN A 177 1.26 -3.55 8.81
C GLN A 177 -0.24 -3.45 8.48
N ARG A 178 -0.83 -2.32 8.87
CA ARG A 178 -2.20 -1.89 8.52
C ARG A 178 -3.31 -2.94 8.73
N PRO A 179 -3.39 -3.57 9.92
CA PRO A 179 -4.40 -4.61 10.19
C PRO A 179 -5.83 -4.09 10.10
N MET A 180 -6.10 -2.87 10.56
CA MET A 180 -7.45 -2.32 10.64
C MET A 180 -8.00 -1.98 9.27
N LEU A 181 -7.18 -1.43 8.36
CA LEU A 181 -7.58 -1.19 6.97
C LEU A 181 -7.91 -2.48 6.23
N LYS A 182 -7.16 -3.59 6.44
CA LYS A 182 -7.48 -4.89 5.82
C LYS A 182 -8.86 -5.38 6.23
N ILE A 183 -9.13 -5.37 7.54
CA ILE A 183 -10.42 -5.79 8.11
C ILE A 183 -11.53 -4.84 7.68
N GLY A 184 -11.27 -3.54 7.69
CA GLY A 184 -12.25 -2.53 7.30
C GLY A 184 -12.64 -2.58 5.85
N VAL A 185 -11.68 -2.75 4.93
CA VAL A 185 -11.99 -2.95 3.50
C VAL A 185 -12.83 -4.20 3.28
N LEU A 186 -12.53 -5.30 4.01
CA LEU A 186 -13.38 -6.50 3.97
C LEU A 186 -14.80 -6.20 4.44
N ILE A 187 -14.97 -5.51 5.58
CA ILE A 187 -16.29 -5.13 6.10
C ILE A 187 -17.04 -4.23 5.10
N LEU A 188 -16.36 -3.28 4.46
CA LEU A 188 -16.95 -2.41 3.45
C LEU A 188 -17.41 -3.19 2.20
N CYS A 189 -16.67 -4.23 1.79
CA CYS A 189 -17.11 -5.13 0.72
C CYS A 189 -18.37 -5.91 1.13
N VAL A 190 -18.37 -6.50 2.33
CA VAL A 190 -19.53 -7.27 2.84
C VAL A 190 -20.76 -6.39 3.04
N ALA A 191 -20.58 -5.15 3.49
CA ALA A 191 -21.65 -4.16 3.66
C ALA A 191 -22.16 -3.59 2.32
N GLY A 192 -21.55 -3.96 1.19
CA GLY A 192 -21.91 -3.48 -0.14
C GLY A 192 -21.53 -2.02 -0.44
N MET A 193 -20.77 -1.38 0.45
CA MET A 193 -20.26 -0.02 0.26
C MET A 193 -19.10 0.02 -0.74
N LEU A 194 -18.32 -1.06 -0.79
CA LEU A 194 -17.46 -1.41 -1.91
C LEU A 194 -18.15 -2.53 -2.69
N PRO A 195 -18.55 -2.33 -3.95
CA PRO A 195 -19.46 -3.25 -4.64
C PRO A 195 -18.83 -4.60 -5.02
N SER A 196 -17.53 -4.79 -4.80
CA SER A 196 -16.81 -6.01 -5.21
C SER A 196 -15.68 -6.37 -4.25
N PHE A 197 -15.48 -7.68 -4.05
CA PHE A 197 -14.31 -8.22 -3.34
C PHE A 197 -12.99 -8.04 -4.10
N MET A 198 -13.03 -7.65 -5.38
CA MET A 198 -11.84 -7.28 -6.15
C MET A 198 -11.05 -6.18 -5.41
N TYR A 199 -11.73 -5.22 -4.78
CA TYR A 199 -11.09 -4.14 -4.02
C TYR A 199 -10.31 -4.65 -2.79
N LEU A 200 -10.83 -5.68 -2.11
CA LEU A 200 -10.11 -6.32 -1.00
C LEU A 200 -8.80 -6.92 -1.48
N PHE A 201 -8.83 -7.71 -2.55
CA PHE A 201 -7.64 -8.37 -3.07
C PHE A 201 -6.66 -7.39 -3.75
N ALA A 202 -7.16 -6.34 -4.40
CA ALA A 202 -6.34 -5.24 -4.89
C ALA A 202 -5.65 -4.52 -3.73
N PHE A 203 -6.37 -4.21 -2.65
CA PHE A 203 -5.81 -3.58 -1.45
C PHE A 203 -4.78 -4.48 -0.75
N LEU A 204 -5.02 -5.79 -0.65
CA LEU A 204 -4.03 -6.75 -0.14
C LEU A 204 -2.78 -6.78 -1.03
N SER A 205 -2.93 -6.68 -2.35
CA SER A 205 -1.79 -6.63 -3.28
C SER A 205 -0.98 -5.35 -3.08
N PHE A 206 -1.64 -4.20 -2.89
CA PHE A 206 -0.99 -2.95 -2.51
C PHE A 206 -0.18 -3.12 -1.22
N ASP A 207 -0.79 -3.68 -0.17
CA ASP A 207 -0.15 -3.79 1.14
C ASP A 207 1.02 -4.78 1.14
N PHE A 208 0.87 -5.95 0.51
CA PHE A 208 1.97 -6.91 0.40
C PHE A 208 3.08 -6.44 -0.54
N GLY A 209 2.75 -5.69 -1.59
CA GLY A 209 3.72 -5.00 -2.43
C GLY A 209 4.55 -3.98 -1.63
N TYR A 210 3.88 -3.21 -0.77
CA TYR A 210 4.54 -2.30 0.18
C TYR A 210 5.48 -3.09 1.11
N SER A 211 4.99 -4.15 1.78
CA SER A 211 5.83 -4.98 2.68
C SER A 211 7.02 -5.62 1.98
N LEU A 212 6.83 -6.05 0.73
CA LEU A 212 7.88 -6.68 -0.07
C LEU A 212 9.06 -5.72 -0.26
N VAL A 213 8.78 -4.46 -0.62
CA VAL A 213 9.83 -3.46 -0.81
C VAL A 213 10.52 -3.13 0.52
N ASP A 214 9.78 -3.10 1.61
CA ASP A 214 10.33 -2.90 2.96
C ASP A 214 11.33 -4.00 3.35
N VAL A 215 10.94 -5.28 3.24
CA VAL A 215 11.84 -6.40 3.56
C VAL A 215 13.07 -6.41 2.64
N VAL A 216 12.88 -6.09 1.35
CA VAL A 216 13.99 -5.99 0.40
C VAL A 216 14.93 -4.83 0.73
N SER A 217 14.42 -3.67 1.15
CA SER A 217 15.27 -2.53 1.51
C SER A 217 16.04 -2.79 2.79
N THR A 218 15.40 -3.39 3.81
CA THR A 218 16.10 -3.79 5.04
C THR A 218 17.25 -4.74 4.71
N SER A 219 17.04 -5.69 3.80
CA SER A 219 18.09 -6.62 3.37
C SER A 219 19.33 -5.92 2.81
N ARG A 220 19.13 -4.85 2.02
CA ARG A 220 20.19 -4.08 1.39
C ARG A 220 20.93 -3.19 2.39
N SER A 221 20.22 -2.61 3.36
CA SER A 221 20.82 -1.79 4.40
C SER A 221 21.79 -2.59 5.30
N TYR A 222 21.58 -3.89 5.46
CA TYR A 222 22.50 -4.78 6.20
C TYR A 222 23.74 -5.23 5.40
N ASP A 223 23.72 -5.15 4.06
CA ASP A 223 24.83 -5.58 3.20
C ASP A 223 25.79 -4.41 2.84
N GLY A 224 25.44 -3.15 3.18
CA GLY A 224 26.26 -1.94 2.97
C GLY A 224 26.99 -1.49 4.24
#